data_AF-A0A059FWS1-F1
#
_entry.id   AF-A0A059FWS1-F1
#
_cell.length_a   1.000
_cell.length_b   1.000
_cell.length_c   1.000
_cell.angle_alpha   90.00
_cell.angle_beta   90.00
_cell.angle_gamma   90.00
#
_symmetry.space_group_name_H-M   'P 1'
#
loop_
_entity.id
_entity.type
_entity.pdbx_description
1 polymer ?
#
loop_
_entity_poly.entity_id
_entity_poly.type
_entity_poly.pdbx_seq_one_letter_code
_entity_poly.pdbx_strand_id
1 'polypeptide(L)'
;NFGIFAASAAVFILALFLVRSQATIGDESWMSAMIPHHSIAILTSERANIDDMRVRELADSIIEAQRREIREMKWLLDDIRANGEATTPAEADARPVPGFGDQD
;
A
#
# COMPACT_ATOMS: atom_id res chain seq x y z
N ASN A 1 -39.85 17.65 -3.31
CA ASN A 1 -39.22 16.33 -3.13
C ASN A 1 -38.49 15.81 -4.36
N PHE A 2 -39.02 15.95 -5.58
CA PHE A 2 -38.34 15.47 -6.81
C PHE A 2 -36.90 15.97 -6.96
N GLY A 3 -36.64 17.26 -6.73
CA GLY A 3 -35.29 17.82 -6.80
C GLY A 3 -34.30 17.20 -5.81
N ILE A 4 -34.77 16.79 -4.63
CA ILE A 4 -33.94 16.09 -3.64
C ILE A 4 -33.58 14.70 -4.17
N PHE A 5 -34.54 13.94 -4.71
CA PHE A 5 -34.27 12.62 -5.29
C PHE A 5 -33.31 12.68 -6.48
N ALA A 6 -33.49 13.65 -7.38
CA ALA A 6 -32.61 13.83 -8.53
C ALA A 6 -31.17 14.20 -8.09
N ALA A 7 -31.03 15.12 -7.14
CA ALA A 7 -29.73 15.50 -6.58
C ALA A 7 -29.06 14.32 -5.87
N SER A 8 -29.79 13.58 -5.05
CA SER A 8 -29.28 12.38 -4.37
C SER A 8 -28.83 11.30 -5.35
N ALA A 9 -29.59 11.04 -6.42
CA ALA A 9 -29.22 10.08 -7.45
C ALA A 9 -27.94 10.51 -8.20
N ALA A 10 -27.81 11.79 -8.53
CA ALA A 10 -26.62 12.32 -9.19
C ALA A 10 -25.37 12.22 -8.30
N VAL A 11 -25.46 12.61 -7.02
CA VAL A 11 -24.37 12.46 -6.05
C VAL A 11 -24.00 10.99 -5.86
N PHE A 12 -25.00 10.09 -5.77
CA PHE A 12 -24.76 8.66 -5.64
C PHE A 12 -24.02 8.08 -6.84
N ILE A 13 -24.45 8.38 -8.07
CA ILE A 13 -23.80 7.90 -9.30
C ILE A 13 -22.36 8.44 -9.37
N LEU A 14 -22.14 9.72 -9.06
CA LEU A 14 -20.80 10.31 -9.07
C LEU A 14 -19.89 9.68 -8.02
N ALA A 15 -20.36 9.53 -6.78
CA ALA A 15 -19.58 8.89 -5.72
C ALA A 15 -19.25 7.42 -6.07
N LEU A 16 -20.22 6.69 -6.61
CA LEU A 16 -20.04 5.30 -7.05
C LEU A 16 -19.03 5.22 -8.21
N PHE A 17 -19.09 6.15 -9.17
CA PHE A 17 -18.11 6.21 -10.25
C PHE A 17 -16.69 6.47 -9.71
N LEU A 18 -16.53 7.47 -8.83
CA LEU A 18 -15.23 7.83 -8.27
C LEU A 18 -14.61 6.67 -7.47
N VAL A 19 -15.36 6.07 -6.54
CA VAL A 19 -14.84 4.94 -5.72
C VAL A 19 -14.51 3.72 -6.58
N ARG A 20 -15.20 3.49 -7.70
CA ARG A 20 -14.90 2.38 -8.60
C ARG A 20 -13.75 2.67 -9.56
N SER A 21 -13.52 3.92 -9.93
CA SER A 21 -12.48 4.28 -10.89
C SER A 21 -11.08 4.09 -10.32
N GLN A 22 -10.88 4.39 -9.03
CA GLN A 22 -9.57 4.45 -8.36
C GLN A 22 -8.52 5.30 -9.11
N ALA A 23 -8.93 6.07 -10.13
CA ALA A 23 -8.05 6.75 -11.08
C ALA A 23 -7.31 7.96 -10.47
N THR A 24 -7.65 8.32 -9.24
CA THR A 24 -7.09 9.46 -8.51
C THR A 24 -6.08 9.06 -7.43
N ILE A 25 -5.79 7.76 -7.28
CA ILE A 25 -4.77 7.28 -6.33
C ILE A 25 -3.43 7.19 -7.07
N GLY A 26 -2.49 8.06 -6.71
CA GLY A 26 -1.11 8.05 -7.21
C GLY A 26 -0.15 7.30 -6.29
N ASP A 27 1.07 7.05 -6.79
CA ASP A 27 2.08 6.18 -6.16
C ASP A 27 2.36 6.55 -4.69
N GLU A 28 2.61 7.82 -4.40
CA GLU A 28 2.87 8.28 -3.03
C GLU A 28 1.68 8.03 -2.08
N SER A 29 0.45 8.26 -2.56
CA SER A 29 -0.77 8.07 -1.78
C SER A 29 -1.05 6.59 -1.54
N TRP A 30 -0.75 5.75 -2.52
CA TRP A 30 -0.85 4.30 -2.43
C TRP A 30 0.14 3.77 -1.38
N MET A 31 1.42 4.14 -1.45
CA MET A 31 2.44 3.70 -0.50
C MET A 31 2.16 4.22 0.92
N SER A 32 1.74 5.48 1.04
CA SER A 32 1.38 6.08 2.35
C SER A 32 0.20 5.37 3.02
N ALA A 33 -0.74 4.81 2.24
CA ALA A 33 -1.83 3.99 2.75
C ALA A 33 -1.43 2.53 3.00
N MET A 34 -0.48 2.00 2.23
CA MET A 34 -0.06 0.60 2.32
C MET A 34 0.89 0.34 3.49
N ILE A 35 1.77 1.29 3.84
CA ILE A 35 2.64 1.19 5.04
C ILE A 35 1.84 0.88 6.32
N PRO A 36 0.76 1.62 6.68
CA PRO A 36 -0.04 1.29 7.85
C PRO A 36 -0.88 0.02 7.65
N HIS A 37 -1.38 -0.27 6.44
CA HIS A 37 -2.08 -1.52 6.15
C HIS A 37 -1.21 -2.75 6.47
N HIS A 38 0.05 -2.72 6.03
CA HIS A 38 1.03 -3.76 6.36
C HIS A 38 1.35 -3.81 7.85
N SER A 39 1.53 -2.64 8.48
CA SER A 39 1.79 -2.58 9.92
C SER A 39 0.71 -3.28 10.74
N ILE A 40 -0.57 -3.23 10.32
CA ILE A 40 -1.67 -3.95 10.97
C ILE A 40 -1.49 -5.46 10.88
N ALA A 41 -1.08 -6.00 9.73
CA ALA A 41 -0.87 -7.43 9.56
C ALA A 41 0.34 -7.93 10.36
N ILE A 42 1.42 -7.16 10.44
CA ILE A 42 2.55 -7.44 11.36
C ILE A 42 2.04 -7.52 12.81
N LEU A 43 1.34 -6.48 13.27
CA LEU A 43 0.79 -6.40 14.64
C LEU A 43 -0.16 -7.56 14.95
N THR A 44 -0.98 -7.96 13.97
CA THR A 44 -1.94 -9.05 14.12
C THR A 44 -1.21 -10.39 14.21
N SER A 45 -0.22 -10.63 13.34
CA SER A 45 0.60 -11.85 13.36
C SER A 45 1.42 -11.97 14.65
N GLU A 46 2.03 -10.88 15.14
CA GLU A 46 2.83 -10.85 16.37
C GLU A 46 1.99 -11.16 17.62
N ARG A 47 0.70 -10.77 17.63
CA ARG A 47 -0.19 -10.92 18.79
C ARG A 47 -1.10 -12.14 18.72
N ALA A 48 -1.09 -12.88 17.62
CA ALA A 48 -1.98 -14.01 17.43
C ALA A 48 -1.58 -15.20 18.34
N ASN A 49 -2.58 -15.74 19.04
CA ASN A 49 -2.43 -16.97 19.82
C ASN A 49 -2.51 -18.20 18.91
N ILE A 50 -1.40 -18.50 18.24
CA ILE A 50 -1.28 -19.59 17.26
C ILE A 50 -0.50 -20.76 17.87
N ASP A 51 -1.15 -21.93 17.94
CA ASP A 51 -0.58 -23.18 18.45
C ASP A 51 -0.09 -24.13 17.33
N ASP A 52 -0.73 -24.11 16.15
CA ASP A 52 -0.29 -24.94 15.01
C ASP A 52 1.01 -24.38 14.43
N MET A 53 2.06 -25.21 14.42
CA MET A 53 3.40 -24.82 13.97
C MET A 53 3.43 -24.32 12.52
N ARG A 54 2.61 -24.88 11.64
CA ARG A 54 2.56 -24.47 10.23
C ARG A 54 1.97 -23.07 10.07
N VAL A 55 1.01 -22.73 10.94
CA VAL A 55 0.40 -21.40 10.96
C VAL A 55 1.34 -20.38 11.59
N ARG A 56 2.17 -20.78 12.57
CA ARG A 56 3.24 -19.93 13.12
C ARG A 56 4.27 -19.59 12.06
N GLU A 57 4.75 -20.58 11.33
CA GLU A 57 5.71 -20.38 10.23
C GLU A 57 5.17 -19.43 9.16
N LEU A 58 3.88 -19.58 8.80
CA LEU A 58 3.20 -18.63 7.93
C LEU A 58 3.18 -17.21 8.51
N ALA A 59 2.82 -17.05 9.79
CA ALA A 59 2.78 -15.75 10.44
C ALA A 59 4.16 -15.06 10.46
N ASP A 60 5.22 -15.81 10.71
CA ASP A 60 6.59 -15.30 10.72
C ASP A 60 7.02 -14.85 9.31
N SER A 61 6.70 -15.63 8.27
CA SER A 61 6.96 -15.25 6.87
C SER A 61 6.19 -13.98 6.44
N ILE A 62 4.96 -13.80 6.94
CA ILE A 62 4.17 -12.59 6.68
C ILE A 62 4.83 -11.37 7.33
N ILE A 63 5.31 -11.51 8.58
CA ILE A 63 5.99 -10.41 9.28
C ILE A 63 7.25 -9.99 8.52
N GLU A 64 8.07 -10.96 8.12
CA GLU A 64 9.32 -10.71 7.39
C GLU A 64 9.07 -10.02 6.06
N ALA A 65 8.16 -10.55 5.24
CA ALA A 65 7.81 -9.97 3.95
C ALA A 65 7.29 -8.53 4.10
N GLN A 66 6.39 -8.29 5.04
CA GLN A 66 5.79 -6.97 5.19
C GLN A 66 6.74 -5.93 5.77
N ARG A 67 7.68 -6.32 6.64
CA ARG A 67 8.74 -5.41 7.10
C ARG A 67 9.64 -4.97 5.95
N ARG A 68 10.01 -5.91 5.07
CA ARG A 68 10.77 -5.62 3.85
C ARG A 68 10.03 -4.66 2.93
N GLU A 69 8.76 -4.95 2.63
CA GLU A 69 7.91 -4.10 1.78
C GLU A 69 7.72 -2.70 2.38
N ILE A 70 7.62 -2.56 3.70
CA ILE A 70 7.59 -1.25 4.38
C ILE A 70 8.89 -0.47 4.15
N ARG A 71 10.06 -1.13 4.21
CA ARG A 71 11.35 -0.46 3.94
C ARG A 71 11.43 0.02 2.49
N GLU A 72 11.02 -0.83 1.56
CA GLU A 72 10.95 -0.51 0.13
C GLU A 72 10.03 0.67 -0.15
N MET A 73 8.81 0.66 0.37
CA MET A 73 7.86 1.77 0.20
C MET A 73 8.38 3.08 0.80
N LYS A 74 9.03 3.03 1.96
CA LYS A 74 9.62 4.24 2.57
C LYS A 74 10.74 4.81 1.71
N TRP A 75 11.62 3.94 1.20
CA TRP A 75 12.70 4.36 0.31
C TRP A 75 12.15 4.97 -0.98
N LEU A 76 11.19 4.31 -1.64
CA LEU A 76 10.55 4.81 -2.86
C LEU A 76 9.85 6.16 -2.62
N LEU A 77 9.18 6.32 -1.48
CA LEU A 77 8.53 7.57 -1.12
C LEU A 77 9.52 8.72 -0.97
N ASP A 78 10.66 8.48 -0.32
CA ASP A 78 11.71 9.47 -0.16
C ASP A 78 12.38 9.80 -1.51
N ASP A 79 12.62 8.81 -2.35
CA ASP A 79 13.20 8.97 -3.68
C ASP A 79 12.27 9.75 -4.63
N ILE A 80 10.98 9.41 -4.70
CA ILE A 80 9.99 10.13 -5.51
C ILE A 80 9.86 11.58 -5.05
N ARG A 81 9.87 11.85 -3.74
CA ARG A 81 9.80 13.21 -3.21
C ARG A 81 11.03 14.05 -3.54
N ALA A 82 12.20 13.43 -3.58
CA ALA A 82 13.45 14.13 -3.88
C ALA A 82 13.68 14.31 -5.39
N ASN A 83 13.31 13.31 -6.20
CA ASN A 83 13.77 13.18 -7.58
C ASN A 83 12.62 13.07 -8.61
N GLY A 84 11.37 12.98 -8.17
CA GLY A 84 10.21 12.76 -9.02
C GLY A 84 9.99 11.29 -9.42
N GLU A 85 8.86 11.04 -10.09
CA GLU A 85 8.46 9.72 -10.58
C GLU A 85 9.42 9.21 -11.67
N ALA A 86 9.84 7.94 -11.58
CA ALA A 86 10.54 7.24 -12.67
C ALA A 86 9.51 6.64 -13.63
N THR A 87 9.20 7.34 -14.72
CA THR A 87 8.14 6.92 -15.66
C THR A 87 8.69 6.17 -16.88
N THR A 88 10.02 6.10 -17.01
CA THR A 88 10.71 5.34 -18.05
C THR A 88 11.61 4.25 -17.46
N PRO A 89 11.87 3.15 -18.21
CA PRO A 89 12.81 2.12 -17.76
C PRO A 89 14.21 2.68 -17.45
N ALA A 90 14.70 3.63 -18.25
CA ALA A 90 16.00 4.25 -18.03
C ALA A 90 16.08 5.04 -16.72
N GLU A 91 15.01 5.72 -16.32
CA GLU A 91 14.93 6.44 -15.04
C GLU A 91 14.86 5.49 -13.84
N ALA A 92 14.14 4.36 -14.00
CA ALA A 92 14.04 3.34 -12.96
C ALA A 92 15.39 2.62 -12.77
N ASP A 93 16.06 2.25 -13.86
CA ASP A 93 17.38 1.59 -13.83
C ASP A 93 18.48 2.51 -13.25
N ALA A 94 18.35 3.82 -13.41
CA ALA A 94 19.28 4.80 -12.85
C ALA A 94 19.14 4.97 -11.32
N ARG A 95 18.01 4.56 -10.74
CA ARG A 95 17.68 4.68 -9.32
C ARG A 95 17.16 3.35 -8.77
N PRO A 96 18.02 2.32 -8.67
CA PRO A 96 17.58 0.99 -8.28
C PRO A 96 17.15 0.98 -6.81
N VAL A 97 16.03 0.29 -6.55
CA VAL A 97 15.57 -0.01 -5.19
C VAL A 97 16.65 -0.87 -4.49
N PRO A 98 17.09 -0.51 -3.27
CA PRO A 98 18.02 -1.33 -2.50
C PRO A 98 17.45 -2.71 -2.19
N GLY A 99 18.31 -3.73 -2.12
CA GLY A 99 17.89 -5.07 -1.71
C GLY A 99 17.62 -5.13 -0.21
N PHE A 100 16.37 -4.95 0.22
CA PHE A 100 15.95 -4.95 1.64
C PHE A 100 15.84 -6.36 2.26
N GLY A 101 16.81 -7.23 2.02
CA GLY A 101 16.79 -8.64 2.48
C GLY A 101 16.67 -8.79 4.00
N ASP A 102 16.56 -10.04 4.46
CA ASP A 102 16.29 -10.40 5.86
C ASP A 102 17.46 -10.08 6.83
N GLN A 103 18.55 -9.47 6.33
CA GLN A 103 19.79 -9.19 7.06
C GLN A 103 20.13 -7.70 7.23
N ASP A 104 19.24 -6.78 6.84
CA ASP A 104 19.41 -5.33 7.03
C ASP A 104 18.68 -4.79 8.27
#